data_AF-A0A255R1T7-F1
#
_entry.id   AF-A0A255R1T7-F1
#
_cell.length_a   1.000
_cell.length_b   1.000
_cell.length_c   1.000
_cell.angle_alpha   90.00
_cell.angle_beta   90.00
_cell.angle_gamma   90.00
#
_symmetry.space_group_name_H-M   'P 1'
#
loop_
_entity.id
_entity.type
_entity.pdbx_description
1 polymer ?
#
loop_
_entity_poly.entity_id
_entity_poly.type
_entity_poly.pdbx_seq_one_letter_code
_entity_poly.pdbx_strand_id
1 'polypeptide(L)'
;MALLDQAVLSAFNGNEAIGLDDIVSHCAKPDDIEQMRPAVEIIINQLVARNVVYSVSVCPGLFVLAPKHRPAATSNVQRGRIRG
;
A
#
# COMPACT_ATOMS: atom_id res chain seq x y z
N MET A 1 -2.30 -13.69 12.50
CA MET A 1 -1.43 -12.52 12.22
C MET A 1 -1.09 -12.35 10.74
N ALA A 2 -1.05 -13.39 9.89
CA ALA A 2 -0.68 -13.25 8.47
C ALA A 2 -1.71 -12.54 7.54
N LEU A 3 -2.99 -12.46 7.93
CA LEU A 3 -4.05 -11.88 7.05
C LEU A 3 -3.99 -10.35 6.96
N LEU A 4 -3.62 -9.67 8.05
CA LEU A 4 -3.62 -8.20 8.09
C LEU A 4 -2.41 -7.61 7.35
N ASP A 5 -1.23 -8.25 7.45
CA ASP A 5 -0.03 -7.85 6.69
C ASP A 5 -0.28 -7.88 5.17
N GLN A 6 -0.99 -8.90 4.68
CA GLN A 6 -1.36 -8.99 3.27
C GLN A 6 -2.37 -7.92 2.86
N ALA A 7 -3.35 -7.61 3.71
CA ALA A 7 -4.33 -6.56 3.45
C ALA A 7 -3.65 -5.18 3.32
N VAL A 8 -2.74 -4.85 4.25
CA VAL A 8 -1.96 -3.60 4.23
C VAL A 8 -1.12 -3.52 2.95
N LEU A 9 -0.40 -4.58 2.58
CA LEU A 9 0.39 -4.60 1.33
C LEU A 9 -0.50 -4.51 0.08
N SER A 10 -1.68 -5.11 0.10
CA SER A 10 -2.63 -5.04 -1.03
C SER A 10 -3.15 -3.64 -1.28
N ALA A 11 -3.22 -2.78 -0.25
CA ALA A 11 -3.64 -1.38 -0.39
C ALA A 11 -2.67 -0.57 -1.26
N PHE A 12 -1.40 -0.98 -1.34
CA PHE A 12 -0.40 -0.37 -2.22
C PHE A 12 -0.44 -0.91 -3.66
N ASN A 13 -1.21 -1.97 -3.93
CA ASN A 13 -1.22 -2.59 -5.25
C ASN A 13 -2.00 -1.73 -6.25
N GLY A 14 -1.29 -1.05 -7.16
CA GLY A 14 -1.87 -0.12 -8.12
C GLY A 14 -1.86 1.35 -7.68
N ASN A 15 -1.47 1.64 -6.43
CA ASN A 15 -1.31 3.00 -5.92
C ASN A 15 0.18 3.37 -5.85
N GLU A 16 0.56 4.49 -6.45
CA GLU A 16 1.96 4.96 -6.36
C GLU A 16 2.31 5.47 -4.95
N ALA A 17 1.34 6.10 -4.29
CA ALA A 17 1.38 6.58 -2.92
C ALA A 17 -0.02 6.46 -2.31
N ILE A 18 -0.11 6.17 -1.01
CA ILE A 18 -1.39 6.00 -0.31
C ILE A 18 -1.30 6.54 1.12
N GLY A 19 -2.38 7.16 1.60
CA GLY A 19 -2.46 7.72 2.95
C GLY A 19 -2.71 6.65 4.02
N LEU A 20 -2.33 6.92 5.28
CA LEU A 20 -2.65 6.04 6.41
C LEU A 20 -4.15 5.77 6.51
N ASP A 21 -4.97 6.82 6.39
CA ASP A 21 -6.43 6.73 6.49
C ASP A 21 -7.02 5.85 5.39
N ASP A 22 -6.48 5.93 4.18
CA ASP A 22 -6.89 5.11 3.05
C ASP A 22 -6.51 3.63 3.27
N ILE A 23 -5.32 3.35 3.80
CA ILE A 23 -4.90 1.99 4.14
C ILE A 23 -5.81 1.40 5.21
N VAL A 24 -6.13 2.17 6.26
CA VAL A 24 -7.04 1.73 7.34
C VAL A 24 -8.42 1.44 6.77
N SER A 25 -8.94 2.33 5.92
CA SER A 25 -10.24 2.17 5.26
C SER A 25 -10.28 0.97 4.31
N HIS A 26 -9.15 0.58 3.72
CA HIS A 26 -9.02 -0.62 2.89
C HIS A 26 -8.98 -1.91 3.73
N CYS A 27 -8.47 -1.83 4.96
CA CYS A 27 -8.27 -2.99 5.83
C CYS A 27 -9.43 -3.24 6.81
N ALA A 28 -10.29 -2.25 7.06
CA ALA A 28 -11.37 -2.31 8.04
C ALA A 28 -12.72 -1.92 7.44
N LYS A 29 -13.80 -2.39 8.06
CA LYS A 29 -15.14 -1.84 7.82
C LYS A 29 -15.25 -0.46 8.46
N PRO A 30 -16.16 0.42 7.97
CA PRO A 30 -16.35 1.76 8.51
C PRO A 30 -16.55 1.80 10.02
N ASP A 31 -17.28 0.82 10.58
CA ASP A 31 -17.57 0.71 12.01
C ASP A 31 -16.34 0.36 12.87
N ASP A 32 -15.29 -0.21 12.26
CA ASP A 32 -14.10 -0.72 12.94
C ASP A 32 -12.84 0.14 12.69
N ILE A 33 -12.94 1.24 11.94
CA ILE A 33 -11.79 2.09 11.53
C ILE A 33 -11.00 2.58 12.75
N GLU A 34 -11.67 3.06 13.78
CA GLU A 34 -11.00 3.61 14.97
C GLU A 34 -10.22 2.55 15.76
N GLN A 35 -10.70 1.30 15.76
CA GLN A 35 -10.03 0.18 16.42
C GLN A 35 -8.89 -0.39 15.57
N MET A 36 -9.03 -0.36 14.24
CA MET A 36 -8.04 -0.94 13.33
C MET A 36 -6.84 0.00 13.08
N ARG A 37 -7.03 1.32 13.20
CA ARG A 37 -5.98 2.34 13.01
C ARG A 37 -4.66 2.00 13.73
N PRO A 38 -4.61 1.74 15.05
CA PRO A 38 -3.36 1.42 15.74
C PRO A 38 -2.70 0.13 15.23
N ALA A 39 -3.49 -0.88 14.85
CA ALA A 39 -2.94 -2.13 14.32
C ALA A 39 -2.28 -1.93 12.95
N VAL A 40 -2.93 -1.16 12.06
CA VAL A 40 -2.39 -0.81 10.74
C VAL A 40 -1.14 0.06 10.88
N GLU A 41 -1.13 1.01 11.80
CA GLU A 41 0.03 1.87 12.07
C GLU A 41 1.23 1.06 12.57
N ILE A 42 1.02 0.09 13.46
CA ILE A 42 2.08 -0.83 13.90
C ILE A 42 2.66 -1.61 12.71
N ILE A 43 1.82 -2.14 11.82
CA ILE A 43 2.26 -2.90 10.65
C ILE A 43 3.04 -2.01 9.68
N ILE A 44 2.53 -0.81 9.37
CA ILE A 44 3.23 0.13 8.49
C ILE A 44 4.59 0.50 9.07
N ASN A 45 4.69 0.78 10.36
CA ASN A 45 5.97 1.08 11.01
C ASN A 45 6.95 -0.11 10.92
N GLN A 46 6.46 -1.35 11.04
CA GLN A 46 7.28 -2.54 10.80
C GLN A 46 7.74 -2.65 9.34
N LEU A 47 6.88 -2.34 8.38
CA LEU A 47 7.23 -2.33 6.96
C LEU A 47 8.24 -1.23 6.62
N VAL A 48 8.15 -0.06 7.25
CA VAL A 48 9.14 1.02 7.16
C VAL A 48 10.48 0.56 7.73
N ALA A 49 10.51 -0.04 8.92
CA ALA A 49 11.73 -0.58 9.52
C ALA A 49 12.40 -1.67 8.65
N ARG A 50 11.59 -2.44 7.90
CA ARG A 50 12.07 -3.46 6.94
C ARG A 50 12.46 -2.89 5.58
N ASN A 51 12.41 -1.57 5.38
CA ASN A 51 12.63 -0.91 4.09
C ASN A 51 11.70 -1.45 2.98
N VAL A 52 10.47 -1.81 3.32
CA VAL A 52 9.43 -2.27 2.37
C VAL A 52 8.58 -1.09 1.89
N VAL A 53 8.35 -0.13 2.78
CA VAL A 53 7.56 1.08 2.54
C VAL A 53 8.37 2.28 3.02
N TYR A 54 8.23 3.44 2.38
CA TYR A 54 8.83 4.69 2.83
C TYR A 54 7.74 5.71 3.15
N SER A 55 7.95 6.46 4.24
CA SER A 55 7.13 7.64 4.54
C SER A 55 7.63 8.82 3.73
N VAL A 56 6.70 9.55 3.09
CA VAL A 56 7.03 10.71 2.29
C VAL A 56 7.21 11.92 3.22
N SER A 57 8.44 12.38 3.39
CA SER A 57 8.77 13.46 4.34
C SER A 57 8.04 14.78 4.10
N VAL A 58 7.53 15.03 2.89
CA VAL A 58 6.80 16.26 2.54
C VAL A 58 5.31 16.19 2.88
N CYS A 59 4.76 14.99 3.12
CA CYS A 59 3.36 14.77 3.48
C CYS A 59 3.28 13.71 4.59
N PRO A 60 3.26 14.11 5.88
CA PRO A 60 3.13 13.14 6.97
C PRO A 60 1.82 12.36 6.82
N GLY A 61 1.93 11.03 6.83
CA GLY A 61 0.80 10.13 6.61
C GLY A 61 0.70 9.57 5.18
N LEU A 62 1.55 9.99 4.24
CA LEU A 62 1.64 9.41 2.90
C LEU A 62 2.76 8.37 2.83
N PHE A 63 2.44 7.18 2.33
CA PHE A 63 3.35 6.05 2.25
C PHE A 63 3.51 5.56 0.81
N VAL A 64 4.73 5.19 0.45
CA VAL A 64 5.08 4.67 -0.88
C VAL A 64 5.79 3.33 -0.76
N LEU A 65 5.44 2.40 -1.64
CA LEU A 65 6.10 1.09 -1.64
C LEU A 65 7.52 1.20 -2.19
N ALA A 66 8.47 0.50 -1.57
CA ALA A 66 9.86 0.50 -2.02
C ALA A 66 9.98 -0.07 -3.45
N PRO A 67 10.84 0.48 -4.31
CA PRO A 67 10.96 0.05 -5.71
C PRO A 67 11.19 -1.45 -5.90
N LYS A 68 11.96 -2.08 -4.99
CA LYS A 68 12.25 -3.52 -4.97
C LYS A 68 11.02 -4.41 -4.69
N HIS A 69 10.00 -3.86 -4.05
CA HIS A 69 8.75 -4.56 -3.75
C HIS A 69 7.62 -4.15 -4.68
N ARG A 70 7.83 -3.13 -5.52
CA ARG A 70 6.84 -2.70 -6.50
C ARG A 70 6.61 -3.90 -7.43
N PRO A 71 5.35 -4.37 -7.60
CA PRO A 71 5.10 -5.41 -8.57
C PRO A 71 5.69 -4.92 -9.88
N ALA A 72 6.55 -5.74 -10.49
CA ALA A 72 7.19 -5.42 -11.76
C ALA A 72 6.08 -4.90 -12.66
N ALA A 73 6.16 -3.64 -13.07
CA ALA A 73 5.13 -3.02 -13.90
C ALA A 73 4.92 -3.99 -15.05
N THR A 74 3.78 -4.69 -15.03
CA THR A 74 3.39 -5.54 -16.12
C THR A 74 3.11 -4.55 -17.22
N SER A 75 4.15 -4.29 -18.00
CA SER A 75 4.08 -3.64 -19.29
C SER A 75 3.27 -4.56 -20.19
N ASN A 76 1.97 -4.66 -19.90
CA ASN A 76 0.94 -4.94 -20.86
C ASN A 76 0.72 -3.66 -21.66
N VAL A 77 1.80 -3.09 -22.20
CA VAL A 77 1.69 -2.55 -23.55
C VAL A 77 1.51 -3.80 -24.40
N GLN A 78 0.25 -4.19 -24.59
CA GLN A 78 -0.17 -5.09 -25.65
C GLN A 78 0.22 -4.39 -26.96
N ARG A 79 1.52 -4.42 -27.31
CA ARG A 79 2.02 -4.20 -28.67
C ARG A 79 1.48 -5.35 -29.50
N GLY A 80 0.22 -5.23 -29.91
CA GLY A 80 -0.51 -6.39 -30.40
C GLY A 80 -1.81 -6.06 -31.13
N ARG A 81 -1.80 -5.06 -32.02
CA ARG A 81 -2.48 -5.01 -33.33
C ARG A 81 -2.70 -3.56 -33.75
N ILE A 82 -1.85 -3.06 -34.66
CA ILE A 82 -2.30 -2.00 -35.57
C ILE A 82 -3.02 -2.74 -36.69
N ARG A 83 -4.35 -2.57 -36.78
CA ARG A 83 -5.15 -2.87 -37.97
C ARG A 83 -5.79 -1.54 -38.38
N GLY A 84 -5.53 -1.09 -39.61
CA GLY A 84 -6.12 0.11 -40.20
C GLY A 84 -5.07 0.96 -40.88
#